data_AF-A3IZM2-F1
#
_entry.id   AF-A3IZM2-F1
#
_cell.length_a   1.000
_cell.length_b   1.000
_cell.length_c   1.000
_cell.angle_alpha   90.00
_cell.angle_beta   90.00
_cell.angle_gamma   90.00
#
_symmetry.space_group_name_H-M   'P 1'
#
loop_
_entity.id
_entity.type
_entity.pdbx_description
1 polymer ?
#
loop_
_entity_poly.entity_id
_entity_poly.type
_entity_poly.pdbx_seq_one_letter_code
_entity_poly.pdbx_strand_id
1 'polypeptide(L)' 'MPRPGGNPEFGTKYRFDYGREKPLSAQVKAQILPETKQQLKDLAEKQKCTVPDIIRTAIDEYLQKNVE' A
#
# COMPACT_ATOMS: atom_id res chain seq x y z
N MET A 1 7.79 30.05 -34.43
CA MET A 1 9.11 29.51 -34.07
C MET A 1 9.28 29.60 -32.56
N PRO A 2 9.51 28.50 -31.84
CA PRO A 2 9.80 28.52 -30.41
C PRO A 2 11.08 29.33 -30.13
N ARG A 3 11.12 30.08 -29.03
CA ARG A 3 12.19 31.04 -28.68
C ARG A 3 13.49 30.27 -28.38
N PRO A 4 14.67 30.68 -28.91
CA PRO A 4 15.93 29.90 -28.87
C PRO A 4 16.62 29.81 -27.49
N GLY A 5 15.90 30.04 -26.39
CA GLY A 5 16.47 30.07 -25.03
C GLY A 5 15.65 29.36 -23.95
N GLY A 6 14.57 28.65 -24.31
CA GLY A 6 13.82 27.85 -23.36
C GLY A 6 14.31 26.40 -23.37
N ASN A 7 14.65 25.85 -22.20
CA ASN A 7 15.01 24.43 -22.07
C ASN A 7 13.88 23.55 -22.67
N PRO A 8 14.11 22.81 -23.77
CA PRO A 8 13.08 22.01 -24.43
C PRO A 8 12.54 20.87 -23.55
N GLU A 9 13.27 20.52 -22.50
CA GLU A 9 12.94 19.50 -21.50
C GLU A 9 12.07 20.02 -20.33
N PHE A 10 11.53 21.25 -20.39
CA PHE A 10 10.70 21.80 -19.29
C PHE A 10 9.33 21.08 -19.11
N GLY A 11 9.01 20.10 -19.95
CA GLY A 11 7.79 19.29 -19.89
C GLY A 11 7.98 17.81 -19.57
N THR A 12 9.22 17.30 -19.58
CA THR A 12 9.50 15.88 -19.27
C THR A 12 9.51 15.71 -17.75
N LYS A 13 8.37 15.28 -17.19
CA LYS A 13 8.28 14.87 -15.79
C LYS A 13 9.34 13.81 -15.54
N TYR A 14 10.38 14.16 -14.77
CA TYR A 14 11.39 13.23 -14.29
C TYR A 14 10.68 12.08 -13.56
N ARG A 15 10.52 10.93 -14.21
CA ARG A 15 10.00 9.72 -13.58
C ARG A 15 11.19 9.01 -12.98
N PHE A 16 11.29 9.05 -11.66
CA PHE A 16 12.30 8.30 -10.93
C PHE A 16 12.03 6.81 -11.15
N ASP A 17 12.77 6.21 -12.08
CA ASP A 17 12.68 4.78 -12.36
C ASP A 17 13.61 4.03 -11.39
N TYR A 18 13.02 3.20 -10.53
CA TYR A 18 13.75 2.43 -9.53
C TYR A 18 14.33 1.13 -10.11
N GLY A 19 14.21 0.88 -11.43
CA GLY A 19 14.78 -0.29 -12.10
C GLY A 19 14.19 -1.63 -11.66
N ARG A 20 12.98 -1.62 -11.08
CA ARG A 20 12.30 -2.82 -10.58
C ARG A 20 11.14 -3.20 -11.49
N GLU A 21 11.19 -4.41 -12.04
CA GLU A 21 10.12 -4.97 -12.86
C GLU A 21 8.83 -5.28 -12.05
N LYS A 22 8.94 -5.47 -10.73
CA LYS A 22 7.82 -5.79 -9.84
C LYS A 22 7.77 -4.86 -8.62
N PRO A 23 6.56 -4.40 -8.22
CA PRO A 23 6.39 -3.60 -7.02
C PRO A 23 6.68 -4.44 -5.76
N LEU A 24 7.30 -3.83 -4.74
CA LEU A 24 7.59 -4.48 -3.46
C LEU A 24 6.33 -4.80 -2.64
N SER A 25 5.23 -4.11 -2.91
CA SER A 25 3.98 -4.25 -2.18
C SER A 25 2.80 -4.17 -3.13
N ALA A 26 1.75 -4.92 -2.80
CA ALA A 26 0.46 -4.85 -3.47
C ALA A 26 -0.60 -4.37 -2.48
N GLN A 27 -1.55 -3.58 -2.96
CA GLN A 27 -2.68 -3.13 -2.16
C GLN A 27 -3.88 -4.05 -2.43
N VAL A 28 -4.41 -4.65 -1.37
CA VAL A 28 -5.67 -5.40 -1.41
C VAL A 28 -6.79 -4.50 -0.87
N LYS A 29 -7.92 -4.46 -1.57
CA LYS A 29 -9.15 -3.78 -1.11
C LYS A 29 -10.22 -4.83 -0.86
N ALA A 30 -10.79 -4.83 0.34
CA ALA A 30 -11.85 -5.75 0.74
C ALA A 30 -13.04 -4.98 1.30
N GLN A 31 -14.25 -5.49 1.04
CA GLN A 31 -15.46 -5.00 1.70
C GLN A 31 -15.63 -5.74 3.02
N ILE A 32 -15.84 -5.00 4.10
CA ILE A 32 -16.09 -5.53 5.45
C ILE A 32 -17.29 -4.81 6.06
N LEU A 33 -17.91 -5.47 7.04
CA LEU A 33 -18.97 -4.86 7.83
C LEU A 33 -18.42 -3.66 8.61
N PRO A 34 -19.23 -2.60 8.81
CA PRO A 34 -18.81 -1.41 9.56
C PRO A 34 -18.47 -1.73 11.01
N GLU A 35 -19.16 -2.70 11.61
CA GLU A 35 -18.90 -3.17 12.98
C GLU A 35 -17.52 -3.82 13.10
N THR A 36 -17.14 -4.65 12.14
CA THR A 36 -15.81 -5.27 12.09
C THR A 36 -14.71 -4.22 11.96
N LYS A 37 -14.96 -3.14 11.21
CA LYS A 37 -14.01 -2.02 11.12
C LYS A 37 -13.81 -1.31 12.46
N GLN A 38 -14.87 -1.15 13.26
CA GLN A 38 -14.75 -0.58 14.60
C GLN A 38 -13.97 -1.51 15.53
N GLN A 39 -14.31 -2.79 15.56
CA GLN A 39 -13.60 -3.81 16.35
C GLN A 39 -12.10 -3.85 16.04
N LEU A 40 -11.73 -3.78 14.75
CA LEU A 40 -10.32 -3.73 14.34
C LEU A 40 -9.59 -2.49 14.84
N LYS A 41 -10.26 -1.33 14.89
CA LYS A 41 -9.68 -0.11 15.46
C LYS A 41 -9.47 -0.23 16.96
N ASP A 42 -10.47 -0.73 17.68
CA ASP A 42 -10.38 -0.89 19.14
C ASP A 42 -9.27 -1.87 19.52
N LEU A 43 -9.11 -2.95 18.73
CA LEU A 43 -8.00 -3.89 18.90
C LEU A 43 -6.64 -3.25 18.61
N ALA A 44 -6.54 -2.44 17.55
CA ALA A 44 -5.33 -1.71 17.20
C ALA A 44 -4.91 -0.75 18.32
N GLU A 45 -5.86 -0.03 18.92
CA GLU A 45 -5.60 0.86 20.05
C GLU A 45 -5.12 0.07 21.29
N LYS A 46 -5.77 -1.05 21.61
CA LYS A 46 -5.39 -1.90 22.76
C LYS A 46 -3.98 -2.49 22.60
N GLN A 47 -3.64 -2.93 21.40
CA GLN A 47 -2.34 -3.55 21.10
C GLN A 47 -1.26 -2.54 20.72
N LYS A 48 -1.58 -1.24 20.67
CA LYS A 48 -0.69 -0.15 20.23
C LYS A 48 -0.08 -0.42 18.84
N CYS A 49 -0.86 -0.97 17.93
CA CYS A 49 -0.47 -1.28 16.56
C CYS A 49 -1.40 -0.60 15.55
N THR A 50 -1.15 -0.76 14.25
CA THR A 50 -2.05 -0.23 13.21
C THR A 50 -3.00 -1.31 12.71
N VAL A 51 -4.19 -0.91 12.23
CA VAL A 51 -5.15 -1.84 11.62
C VAL A 51 -4.54 -2.68 10.48
N PRO A 52 -3.72 -2.10 9.57
CA PRO A 52 -3.00 -2.90 8.57
C PRO A 52 -2.08 -3.97 9.16
N ASP A 53 -1.44 -3.73 10.30
CA ASP A 53 -0.54 -4.72 10.91
C ASP A 53 -1.33 -5.91 11.44
N ILE A 54 -2.48 -5.68 12.08
CA ILE A 54 -3.40 -6.74 12.50
C ILE A 54 -3.87 -7.56 11.30
N ILE A 55 -4.21 -6.89 10.20
CA ILE A 55 -4.66 -7.58 8.99
C ILE A 55 -3.53 -8.42 8.39
N ARG A 56 -2.28 -7.92 8.38
CA ARG A 56 -1.11 -8.67 7.90
C ARG A 56 -0.89 -9.93 8.73
N THR A 57 -0.86 -9.82 10.05
CA THR A 57 -0.65 -10.97 10.93
C THR A 57 -1.76 -11.99 10.79
N ALA A 58 -3.03 -11.54 10.71
CA ALA A 58 -4.15 -12.44 10.48
C ALA A 58 -4.09 -13.16 9.13
N ILE A 59 -3.66 -12.47 8.07
CA ILE A 59 -3.45 -13.08 6.75
C ILE A 59 -2.30 -14.09 6.80
N ASP A 60 -1.17 -13.74 7.40
CA ASP A 60 -0.01 -14.64 7.52
C ASP A 60 -0.36 -15.90 8.31
N GLU A 61 -1.04 -15.76 9.45
CA GLU A 61 -1.53 -16.89 10.24
C GLU A 61 -2.54 -17.75 9.47
N TYR A 62 -3.45 -17.14 8.71
CA TYR A 62 -4.42 -17.87 7.90
C TYR A 62 -3.73 -18.64 6.78
N LEU A 63 -2.78 -18.02 6.08
CA LEU A 63 -2.02 -18.69 5.03
C LEU A 63 -1.19 -19.84 5.60
N GLN A 64 -0.50 -19.66 6.72
CA GLN A 64 0.26 -20.73 7.36
C GLN A 64 -0.62 -21.94 7.73
N LYS A 65 -1.85 -21.71 8.21
CA LYS A 65 -2.79 -22.77 8.60
C LYS A 65 -3.42 -23.54 7.42
N ASN A 66 -3.49 -22.94 6.24
CA ASN A 66 -4.21 -23.50 5.08
C ASN A 66 -3.27 -23.91 3.91
N VAL A 67 -1.96 -23.77 4.08
CA VAL A 67 -0.95 -24.14 3.08
C VAL A 67 -0.25 -25.48 3.44
N GLU A 68 -0.69 -26.18 4.50
CA GLU A 68 -0.38 -27.60 4.75
C GLU A 68 -1.32 -28.55 3.99
#